data_AF-A0A970SX42-F1
#
_entry.id   AF-A0A970SX42-F1
#
_cell.length_a   1.000
_cell.length_b   1.000
_cell.length_c   1.000
_cell.angle_alpha   90.00
_cell.angle_beta   90.00
_cell.angle_gamma   90.00
#
_symmetry.space_group_name_H-M   'P 1'
#
loop_
_entity.id
_entity.type
_entity.pdbx_description
1 polymer ?
#
loop_
_entity_poly.entity_id
_entity_poly.type
_entity_poly.pdbx_seq_one_letter_code
_entity_poly.pdbx_strand_id
1 'polypeptide(L)'
;MPISYTQELSCKMFGKTFVFRNYEKELFEQRGYANPNHCTLCRKTTQELREKEIERIENEKWQEKKSEDKKAFNVRLNGCRVVAKDYIHFSNDHVLYVIGNGFDLMHGVRSSYYAFRDTLGKNSVLLHALENFLTLEDIWADFEEALAHFDTNAMSNGFIVDNWLDMVGAYDKDAGVSEFFQATEAAANPILTVANELPPRFRMWVETLSIGTDDRPLRDILRKDGQILCFYYTEFVETLYGFPEDNICYIHGCRRKKKYFPKERLILGHILHLSVQK
;
A
#
# COMPACT_ATOMS: atom_id res chain seq x y z
N MET A 1 53.01 -18.34 -4.35
CA MET A 1 51.62 -18.74 -4.69
C MET A 1 50.82 -18.71 -3.40
N PRO A 2 49.78 -17.89 -3.23
CA PRO A 2 48.93 -18.04 -2.06
C PRO A 2 48.02 -19.24 -2.30
N ILE A 3 48.17 -20.26 -1.45
CA ILE A 3 47.29 -21.43 -1.44
C ILE A 3 45.93 -20.93 -0.96
N SER A 4 44.95 -20.84 -1.85
CA SER A 4 43.58 -20.46 -1.49
C SER A 4 42.94 -21.60 -0.72
N TYR A 5 43.08 -21.61 0.60
CA TYR A 5 42.41 -22.60 1.46
C TYR A 5 40.92 -22.25 1.60
N THR A 6 40.11 -22.57 0.61
CA THR A 6 38.65 -22.67 0.78
C THR A 6 38.34 -23.82 1.73
N GLN A 7 37.54 -23.57 2.77
CA GLN A 7 37.08 -24.62 3.68
C GLN A 7 35.78 -25.20 3.15
N GLU A 8 35.70 -26.53 3.05
CA GLU A 8 34.43 -27.20 2.77
C GLU A 8 33.71 -27.49 4.09
N LEU A 9 32.47 -27.01 4.21
CA LEU A 9 31.61 -27.26 5.36
C LEU A 9 30.42 -28.13 4.93
N SER A 10 29.97 -29.02 5.81
CA SER A 10 28.78 -29.84 5.56
C SER A 10 27.52 -29.12 6.03
N CYS A 11 26.55 -28.96 5.14
CA CYS A 11 25.25 -28.39 5.49
C CYS A 11 24.45 -29.36 6.38
N LYS A 12 23.99 -28.90 7.54
CA LYS A 12 23.22 -29.74 8.48
C LYS A 12 21.84 -30.18 7.97
N MET A 13 21.25 -29.51 6.98
CA MET A 13 19.93 -29.90 6.45
C MET A 13 19.97 -30.94 5.34
N PHE A 14 20.83 -30.77 4.33
CA PHE A 14 20.88 -31.68 3.17
C PHE A 14 22.15 -32.54 3.11
N GLY A 15 23.07 -32.40 4.08
CA GLY A 15 24.34 -33.14 4.13
C GLY A 15 25.36 -32.75 3.05
N LYS A 16 24.98 -31.90 2.09
CA LYS A 16 25.88 -31.45 1.00
C LYS A 16 26.99 -30.55 1.54
N THR A 17 28.20 -30.77 1.05
CA THR A 17 29.33 -29.87 1.24
C THR A 17 29.11 -28.56 0.48
N PHE A 18 29.50 -27.45 1.11
CA PHE A 18 29.52 -26.13 0.49
C PHE A 18 30.82 -25.40 0.83
N VAL A 19 31.22 -24.52 -0.08
CA VAL A 19 32.46 -23.76 0.04
C VAL A 19 32.25 -22.57 0.96
N PHE A 20 33.08 -22.47 2.00
CA PHE A 20 33.23 -21.31 2.86
C PHE A 20 34.53 -20.59 2.50
N ARG A 21 34.40 -19.40 1.92
CA ARG A 21 35.53 -18.64 1.35
C ARG A 21 36.26 -17.86 2.44
N ASN A 22 37.54 -17.59 2.24
CA ASN A 22 38.38 -16.91 3.24
C ASN A 22 37.86 -15.54 3.66
N TYR A 23 37.37 -14.74 2.71
CA TYR A 23 36.78 -13.44 3.06
C TYR A 23 35.54 -13.59 3.94
N GLU A 24 34.74 -14.65 3.77
CA GLU A 24 33.57 -14.93 4.61
C GLU A 24 34.00 -15.37 6.01
N LYS A 25 35.10 -16.12 6.11
CA LYS A 25 35.68 -16.55 7.37
C LYS A 25 36.24 -15.38 8.18
N GLU A 26 37.05 -14.53 7.56
CA GLU A 26 37.60 -13.32 8.19
C GLU A 26 36.47 -12.41 8.72
N LEU A 27 35.40 -12.26 7.94
CA LEU A 27 34.21 -11.50 8.34
C LEU A 27 33.49 -12.13 9.54
N PHE A 28 33.35 -13.45 9.59
CA PHE A 28 32.71 -14.16 10.70
C PHE A 28 33.55 -14.06 11.98
N GLU A 29 34.87 -14.22 11.88
CA GLU A 29 35.80 -14.12 13.00
C GLU A 29 35.81 -12.70 13.58
N GLN A 30 35.86 -11.66 12.73
CA GLN A 30 35.78 -10.24 13.17
C GLN A 30 34.48 -9.92 13.92
N ARG A 31 33.37 -10.58 13.54
CA ARG A 31 32.06 -10.40 14.17
C ARG A 31 31.81 -11.35 15.34
N GLY A 32 32.77 -12.21 15.70
CA GLY A 32 32.63 -13.21 16.76
C GLY A 32 31.61 -14.32 16.45
N TYR A 33 31.29 -14.54 15.18
CA TYR A 33 30.29 -15.51 14.74
C TYR A 33 30.90 -16.91 14.54
N ALA A 34 30.15 -17.92 14.93
CA ALA A 34 30.49 -19.31 14.65
C ALA A 34 30.32 -19.64 13.16
N ASN A 35 31.08 -20.65 12.69
CA ASN A 35 31.00 -21.12 11.31
C ASN A 35 29.56 -21.43 10.86
N PRO A 36 29.24 -21.17 9.58
CA PRO A 36 27.90 -21.37 9.07
C PRO A 36 27.50 -22.86 9.11
N ASN A 37 26.39 -23.17 9.79
CA ASN A 37 25.85 -24.54 9.89
C ASN A 37 24.99 -24.97 8.69
N HIS A 38 24.63 -24.03 7.80
CA HIS A 38 23.73 -24.22 6.67
C HIS A 38 24.31 -23.51 5.44
N CYS A 39 24.22 -24.13 4.27
CA CYS A 39 24.63 -23.49 3.01
C CYS A 39 23.67 -22.35 2.62
N THR A 40 24.10 -21.47 1.71
CA THR A 40 23.31 -20.31 1.25
C THR A 40 21.93 -20.70 0.72
N LEU A 41 21.84 -21.79 -0.03
CA LEU A 41 20.56 -22.32 -0.52
C LEU A 41 19.63 -22.72 0.63
N CYS A 42 20.14 -23.44 1.64
CA CYS A 42 19.35 -23.83 2.82
C CYS A 42 18.90 -22.64 3.65
N ARG A 43 19.77 -21.64 3.82
CA ARG A 43 19.43 -20.40 4.52
C ARG A 43 18.30 -19.68 3.81
N LYS A 44 18.40 -19.53 2.48
CA LYS A 44 17.37 -18.92 1.65
C LYS A 44 16.05 -19.67 1.74
N THR A 45 16.05 -21.00 1.60
CA THR A 45 14.83 -21.82 1.74
C THR A 45 14.23 -21.73 3.14
N THR A 46 15.06 -21.74 4.19
CA THR A 46 14.57 -21.61 5.58
C THR A 46 13.98 -20.23 5.83
N GLN A 47 14.59 -19.19 5.29
CA GLN A 47 14.09 -17.82 5.33
C GLN A 47 12.74 -17.72 4.60
N GLU A 48 12.64 -18.22 3.36
CA GLU A 48 11.39 -18.24 2.59
C GLU A 48 10.27 -19.01 3.32
N LEU A 49 10.59 -20.12 4.00
CA LEU A 49 9.62 -20.88 4.80
C LEU A 49 9.18 -20.10 6.05
N ARG A 50 10.10 -19.40 6.72
CA ARG A 50 9.77 -18.55 7.87
C ARG A 50 8.91 -17.36 7.45
N GLU A 51 9.26 -16.70 6.35
CA GLU A 51 8.50 -15.58 5.79
C GLU A 51 7.08 -16.02 5.42
N LYS A 52 6.92 -17.17 4.77
CA LYS A 52 5.59 -17.75 4.47
C LYS A 52 4.79 -18.09 5.72
N GLU A 53 5.44 -18.60 6.76
CA GLU A 53 4.77 -18.93 8.02
C GLU A 53 4.35 -17.67 8.79
N ILE A 54 5.20 -16.63 8.80
CA ILE A 54 4.85 -15.31 9.34
C ILE A 54 3.67 -14.72 8.56
N GLU A 55 3.72 -14.71 7.22
CA GLU A 55 2.63 -14.26 6.34
C GLU A 55 1.34 -15.04 6.63
N ARG A 56 1.42 -16.36 6.87
CA ARG A 56 0.25 -17.18 7.25
C ARG A 56 -0.34 -16.75 8.59
N ILE A 57 0.50 -16.62 9.62
CA ILE A 57 0.07 -16.25 10.98
C ILE A 57 -0.53 -14.83 10.98
N GLU A 58 0.08 -13.88 10.28
CA GLU A 58 -0.43 -12.52 10.15
C GLU A 58 -1.76 -12.47 9.40
N ASN A 59 -1.89 -13.23 8.31
CA ASN A 59 -3.16 -13.36 7.60
C ASN A 59 -4.25 -13.98 8.48
N GLU A 60 -3.94 -15.00 9.27
CA GLU A 60 -4.90 -15.61 10.21
C GLU A 60 -5.38 -14.62 11.26
N LYS A 61 -4.44 -13.90 11.91
CA LYS A 61 -4.76 -12.82 12.86
C LYS A 61 -5.61 -11.73 12.22
N TRP A 62 -5.31 -11.35 10.98
CA TRP A 62 -6.08 -10.34 10.26
C TRP A 62 -7.51 -10.81 9.95
N GLN A 63 -7.70 -12.06 9.54
CA GLN A 63 -9.05 -12.62 9.31
C GLN A 63 -9.87 -12.68 10.60
N GLU A 64 -9.24 -13.03 11.71
CA GLU A 64 -9.87 -13.05 13.03
C GLU A 64 -10.29 -11.63 13.45
N LYS A 65 -9.37 -10.66 13.42
CA LYS A 65 -9.65 -9.25 13.72
C LYS A 65 -10.75 -8.69 12.83
N LYS A 66 -10.71 -8.95 11.51
CA LYS A 66 -11.77 -8.54 10.57
C LYS A 66 -13.14 -9.11 10.93
N SER A 67 -13.19 -10.38 11.36
CA SER A 67 -14.43 -11.03 11.80
C SER A 67 -14.97 -10.37 13.08
N GLU A 68 -14.10 -10.04 14.02
CA GLU A 68 -14.43 -9.32 15.25
C GLU A 68 -14.92 -7.90 14.97
N ASP A 69 -14.21 -7.14 14.13
CA ASP A 69 -14.59 -5.78 13.72
C ASP A 69 -15.94 -5.78 13.01
N LYS A 70 -16.21 -6.78 12.16
CA LYS A 70 -17.52 -6.95 11.53
C LYS A 70 -18.62 -7.19 12.55
N LYS A 71 -18.38 -8.03 13.57
CA LYS A 71 -19.34 -8.25 14.66
C LYS A 71 -19.56 -6.96 15.46
N ALA A 72 -18.50 -6.25 15.82
CA ALA A 72 -18.57 -4.99 16.54
C ALA A 72 -19.30 -3.90 15.74
N PHE A 73 -19.07 -3.84 14.42
CA PHE A 73 -19.78 -2.94 13.52
C PHE A 73 -21.28 -3.29 13.46
N ASN A 74 -21.64 -4.55 13.31
CA ASN A 74 -23.05 -4.98 13.31
C ASN A 74 -23.76 -4.65 14.64
N VAL A 75 -23.07 -4.78 15.77
CA VAL A 75 -23.62 -4.34 17.07
C VAL A 75 -23.84 -2.82 17.09
N ARG A 76 -22.87 -2.03 16.57
CA ARG A 76 -23.02 -0.57 16.46
C ARG A 76 -24.17 -0.17 15.54
N LEU A 77 -24.41 -0.91 14.46
CA LEU A 77 -25.55 -0.68 13.57
C LEU A 77 -26.90 -0.77 14.28
N ASN A 78 -27.04 -1.59 15.33
CA ASN A 78 -28.26 -1.63 16.14
C ASN A 78 -28.55 -0.29 16.85
N GLY A 79 -27.51 0.51 17.12
CA GLY A 79 -27.63 1.87 17.66
C GLY A 79 -27.91 2.92 16.59
N CYS A 80 -27.71 2.61 15.31
CA CYS A 80 -28.08 3.50 14.22
C CYS A 80 -29.58 3.40 13.97
N ARG A 81 -30.24 4.56 13.81
CA ARG A 81 -31.61 4.61 13.33
C ARG A 81 -31.63 4.20 11.85
N VAL A 82 -31.84 2.91 11.60
CA VAL A 82 -32.06 2.40 10.25
C VAL A 82 -33.47 2.79 9.82
N VAL A 83 -33.57 3.49 8.70
CA VAL A 83 -34.85 3.87 8.08
C VAL A 83 -35.00 3.03 6.82
N ALA A 84 -36.10 2.29 6.69
CA ALA A 84 -36.37 1.58 5.44
C ALA A 84 -36.55 2.61 4.31
N LYS A 85 -36.10 2.25 3.11
CA LYS A 85 -36.10 3.17 1.95
C LYS A 85 -37.48 3.77 1.69
N ASP A 86 -38.53 2.98 1.88
CA ASP A 86 -39.92 3.37 1.67
C ASP A 86 -40.39 4.51 2.59
N TYR A 87 -39.69 4.75 3.71
CA TYR A 87 -39.97 5.86 4.63
C TYR A 87 -39.15 7.12 4.33
N ILE A 88 -38.28 7.10 3.31
CA ILE A 88 -37.51 8.27 2.88
C ILE A 88 -38.38 9.07 1.92
N HIS A 89 -39.02 10.12 2.44
CA HIS A 89 -39.82 11.05 1.65
C HIS A 89 -39.13 12.41 1.61
N PHE A 90 -38.77 12.84 0.40
CA PHE A 90 -38.20 14.16 0.19
C PHE A 90 -39.32 15.21 0.18
N SER A 91 -39.13 16.29 0.95
CA SER A 91 -40.08 17.41 1.04
C SER A 91 -40.05 18.32 -0.19
N ASN A 92 -38.98 18.25 -0.98
CA ASN A 92 -38.80 18.95 -2.24
C ASN A 92 -37.71 18.24 -3.07
N ASP A 93 -37.38 18.81 -4.22
CA ASP A 93 -36.42 18.26 -5.18
C ASP A 93 -34.98 18.77 -4.95
N HIS A 94 -34.74 19.58 -3.91
CA HIS A 94 -33.42 20.07 -3.52
C HIS A 94 -32.71 19.05 -2.61
N VAL A 95 -32.29 17.94 -3.20
CA VAL A 95 -31.61 16.85 -2.48
C VAL A 95 -30.12 16.88 -2.79
N LEU A 96 -29.28 16.81 -1.76
CA LEU A 96 -27.84 16.58 -1.89
C LEU A 96 -27.53 15.13 -1.47
N TYR A 97 -26.97 14.35 -2.39
CA TYR A 97 -26.45 13.02 -2.11
C TYR A 97 -24.94 13.12 -1.86
N VAL A 98 -24.49 12.60 -0.72
CA VAL A 98 -23.07 12.45 -0.43
C VAL A 98 -22.70 10.99 -0.62
N ILE A 99 -21.88 10.70 -1.63
CA ILE A 99 -21.49 9.33 -2.00
C ILE A 99 -19.98 9.16 -1.89
N GLY A 100 -19.56 7.99 -1.42
CA GLY A 100 -18.16 7.58 -1.35
C GLY A 100 -17.98 6.16 -1.86
N ASN A 101 -16.83 5.55 -1.57
CA ASN A 101 -16.43 4.23 -2.09
C ASN A 101 -17.45 3.10 -1.80
N GLY A 102 -18.24 3.21 -0.73
CA GLY A 102 -19.32 2.27 -0.44
C GLY A 102 -20.37 2.17 -1.56
N PHE A 103 -20.58 3.23 -2.34
CA PHE A 103 -21.42 3.19 -3.53
C PHE A 103 -20.87 2.20 -4.56
N ASP A 104 -19.59 2.28 -4.89
CA ASP A 104 -18.93 1.40 -5.85
C ASP A 104 -18.94 -0.07 -5.38
N LEU A 105 -18.60 -0.29 -4.10
CA LEU A 105 -18.61 -1.63 -3.49
C LEU A 105 -20.01 -2.26 -3.54
N MET A 106 -21.06 -1.48 -3.29
CA MET A 106 -22.46 -1.93 -3.39
C MET A 106 -22.84 -2.33 -4.83
N HIS A 107 -22.17 -1.79 -5.85
CA HIS A 107 -22.33 -2.18 -7.26
C HIS A 107 -21.29 -3.21 -7.72
N GLY A 108 -20.66 -3.92 -6.78
CA GLY A 108 -19.73 -5.01 -7.07
C GLY A 108 -18.41 -4.56 -7.69
N VAL A 109 -18.10 -3.26 -7.66
CA VAL A 109 -16.82 -2.74 -8.14
C VAL A 109 -15.74 -3.15 -7.15
N ARG A 110 -14.60 -3.63 -7.67
CA ARG A 110 -13.41 -3.99 -6.84
C ARG A 110 -12.61 -2.75 -6.44
N SER A 111 -13.29 -1.80 -5.81
CA SER A 111 -12.85 -0.44 -5.51
C SER A 111 -12.19 -0.27 -4.13
N SER A 112 -12.00 -1.34 -3.37
CA SER A 112 -11.31 -1.28 -2.07
C SER A 112 -9.81 -1.03 -2.24
N TYR A 113 -9.17 -0.33 -1.30
CA TYR A 113 -7.72 -0.15 -1.35
C TYR A 113 -6.95 -1.47 -1.16
N TYR A 114 -7.55 -2.50 -0.56
CA TYR A 114 -7.00 -3.86 -0.62
C TYR A 114 -6.91 -4.40 -2.06
N ALA A 115 -7.94 -4.15 -2.88
CA ALA A 115 -7.89 -4.54 -4.28
C ALA A 115 -6.83 -3.74 -5.04
N PHE A 116 -6.61 -2.47 -4.69
CA PHE A 116 -5.48 -1.68 -5.21
C PHE A 116 -4.12 -2.29 -4.81
N ARG A 117 -3.90 -2.59 -3.53
CA ARG A 117 -2.69 -3.26 -3.02
C ARG A 117 -2.36 -4.50 -3.82
N ASP A 118 -3.36 -5.36 -4.04
CA ASP A 118 -3.19 -6.62 -4.75
C ASP A 118 -2.74 -6.43 -6.21
N THR A 119 -2.92 -5.22 -6.79
CA THR A 119 -2.41 -4.88 -8.13
C THR A 119 -0.93 -4.49 -8.16
N LEU A 120 -0.34 -4.11 -7.02
CA LEU A 120 1.04 -3.62 -6.96
C LEU A 120 2.07 -4.75 -7.14
N GLY A 121 1.71 -5.99 -6.80
CA GLY A 121 2.58 -7.16 -6.93
C GLY A 121 3.62 -7.27 -5.81
N LYS A 122 4.04 -8.50 -5.48
CA LYS A 122 4.83 -8.82 -4.28
C LYS A 122 6.22 -8.15 -4.20
N ASN A 123 6.82 -7.81 -5.34
CA ASN A 123 8.15 -7.20 -5.42
C ASN A 123 8.10 -5.67 -5.68
N SER A 124 6.95 -5.04 -5.43
CA SER A 124 6.79 -3.61 -5.67
C SER A 124 7.49 -2.79 -4.61
N VAL A 125 8.40 -1.91 -5.06
CA VAL A 125 9.08 -0.94 -4.19
C VAL A 125 8.05 0.00 -3.58
N LEU A 126 7.02 0.40 -4.34
CA LEU A 126 5.90 1.19 -3.83
C LEU A 126 5.13 0.45 -2.72
N LEU A 127 4.84 -0.84 -2.90
CA LEU A 127 4.13 -1.63 -1.88
C LEU A 127 4.97 -1.70 -0.60
N HIS A 128 6.26 -1.99 -0.74
CA HIS A 128 7.20 -2.02 0.38
C HIS A 128 7.28 -0.66 1.09
N ALA A 129 7.35 0.44 0.33
CA ALA A 129 7.38 1.79 0.90
C ALA A 129 6.09 2.12 1.67
N LEU A 130 4.92 1.72 1.16
CA LEU A 130 3.64 1.94 1.84
C LEU A 130 3.53 1.09 3.12
N GLU A 131 3.90 -0.19 3.09
CA GLU A 131 3.71 -1.09 4.24
C GLU A 131 4.75 -0.92 5.36
N ASN A 132 5.95 -0.39 5.06
CA ASN A 132 7.01 -0.25 6.07
C ASN A 132 7.15 1.17 6.67
N PHE A 133 6.58 2.19 6.02
CA PHE A 133 6.75 3.59 6.44
C PHE A 133 5.43 4.29 6.80
N LEU A 134 4.32 3.56 6.77
CA LEU A 134 3.04 4.01 7.31
C LEU A 134 2.81 3.39 8.69
N THR A 135 2.27 4.18 9.62
CA THR A 135 2.22 3.84 11.06
C THR A 135 0.91 3.21 11.53
N LEU A 136 -0.11 3.17 10.68
CA LEU A 136 -1.40 2.59 11.04
C LEU A 136 -1.36 1.05 10.97
N GLU A 137 -2.07 0.39 11.89
CA GLU A 137 -2.12 -1.08 11.96
C GLU A 137 -2.68 -1.73 10.68
N ASP A 138 -3.69 -1.11 10.05
CA ASP A 138 -4.20 -1.52 8.75
C ASP A 138 -4.29 -0.33 7.81
N ILE A 139 -3.17 -0.04 7.14
CA ILE A 139 -3.06 1.07 6.20
C ILE A 139 -4.06 0.97 5.06
N TRP A 140 -4.56 -0.21 4.72
CA TRP A 140 -5.44 -0.39 3.56
C TRP A 140 -6.91 -0.19 3.93
N ALA A 141 -7.26 -0.33 5.20
CA ALA A 141 -8.58 0.06 5.71
C ALA A 141 -8.76 1.58 5.67
N ASP A 142 -7.75 2.32 6.13
CA ASP A 142 -7.79 3.78 6.30
C ASP A 142 -6.71 4.46 5.44
N PHE A 143 -6.58 4.07 4.17
CA PHE A 143 -5.45 4.44 3.30
C PHE A 143 -5.20 5.93 3.17
N GLU A 144 -6.25 6.75 3.05
CA GLU A 144 -6.09 8.19 2.95
C GLU A 144 -5.62 8.84 4.25
N GLU A 145 -6.00 8.29 5.40
CA GLU A 145 -5.50 8.72 6.71
C GLU A 145 -4.08 8.21 6.93
N ALA A 146 -3.78 6.97 6.52
CA ALA A 146 -2.45 6.39 6.58
C ALA A 146 -1.45 7.28 5.84
N LEU A 147 -1.79 7.74 4.62
CA LEU A 147 -0.96 8.66 3.85
C LEU A 147 -0.71 10.01 4.55
N ALA A 148 -1.60 10.44 5.45
CA ALA A 148 -1.40 11.63 6.29
C ALA A 148 -0.32 11.41 7.35
N HIS A 149 -0.22 10.18 7.88
CA HIS A 149 0.70 9.76 8.94
C HIS A 149 1.95 9.04 8.39
N PHE A 150 2.41 9.47 7.22
CA PHE A 150 3.65 8.96 6.64
C PHE A 150 4.82 9.31 7.57
N ASP A 151 5.52 8.29 8.10
CA ASP A 151 6.51 8.48 9.15
C ASP A 151 7.84 8.99 8.60
N THR A 152 7.92 10.30 8.45
CA THR A 152 9.16 11.00 8.07
C THR A 152 10.25 10.86 9.13
N ASN A 153 9.90 10.54 10.39
CA ASN A 153 10.86 10.30 11.47
C ASN A 153 11.47 8.89 11.38
N ALA A 154 10.72 7.87 10.95
CA ALA A 154 11.27 6.55 10.66
C ALA A 154 12.35 6.61 9.57
N MET A 155 12.20 7.51 8.59
CA MET A 155 13.19 7.72 7.53
C MET A 155 14.45 8.46 7.99
N SER A 156 14.31 9.36 8.96
CA SER A 156 15.41 10.09 9.59
C SER A 156 15.92 9.42 10.87
N ASN A 157 15.38 8.24 11.20
CA ASN A 157 15.84 7.43 12.31
C ASN A 157 17.31 7.08 12.05
N GLY A 158 18.17 7.45 12.99
CA GLY A 158 19.60 7.17 12.93
C GLY A 158 19.89 5.71 12.64
N PHE A 159 19.02 4.77 13.06
CA PHE A 159 19.15 3.35 12.74
C PHE A 159 18.97 3.01 11.25
N ILE A 160 17.99 3.61 10.56
CA ILE A 160 17.77 3.37 9.12
C ILE A 160 18.91 4.00 8.32
N VAL A 161 19.27 5.25 8.66
CA VAL A 161 20.38 5.96 8.03
C VAL A 161 21.70 5.24 8.29
N ASP A 162 21.97 4.76 9.51
CA ASP A 162 23.16 3.97 9.85
C ASP A 162 23.23 2.66 9.07
N ASN A 163 22.10 1.93 8.93
CA ASN A 163 22.09 0.70 8.14
C ASN A 163 22.43 0.98 6.67
N TRP A 164 21.92 2.08 6.11
CA TRP A 164 22.29 2.48 4.75
C TRP A 164 23.73 2.96 4.66
N LEU A 165 24.23 3.72 5.64
CA LEU A 165 25.63 4.15 5.73
C LEU A 165 26.59 2.95 5.81
N ASP A 166 26.27 1.94 6.62
CA ASP A 166 27.03 0.68 6.69
C ASP A 166 26.96 -0.10 5.38
N MET A 167 25.77 -0.19 4.76
CA MET A 167 25.55 -0.91 3.51
C MET A 167 26.31 -0.30 2.32
N VAL A 168 26.44 1.02 2.25
CA VAL A 168 27.19 1.72 1.18
C VAL A 168 28.68 1.92 1.53
N GLY A 169 29.14 1.38 2.66
CA GLY A 169 30.54 1.48 3.08
C GLY A 169 30.96 2.89 3.51
N ALA A 170 30.04 3.74 3.96
CA ALA A 170 30.34 5.11 4.36
C ALA A 170 31.27 5.21 5.60
N TYR A 171 31.46 4.10 6.32
CA TYR A 171 32.38 3.97 7.45
C TYR A 171 33.76 3.40 7.07
N ASP A 172 33.99 3.08 5.79
CA ASP A 172 35.27 2.58 5.32
C ASP A 172 36.34 3.68 5.35
N LYS A 173 37.61 3.27 5.52
CA LYS A 173 38.74 4.21 5.72
C LYS A 173 39.00 5.13 4.53
N ASP A 174 38.51 4.72 3.37
CA ASP A 174 38.59 5.36 2.07
C ASP A 174 37.25 5.98 1.62
N ALA A 175 36.21 5.92 2.45
CA ALA A 175 34.91 6.53 2.17
C ALA A 175 35.01 8.06 2.07
N GLY A 176 34.30 8.64 1.10
CA GLY A 176 34.22 10.06 0.86
C GLY A 176 32.83 10.63 1.14
N VAL A 177 32.62 11.88 0.72
CA VAL A 177 31.33 12.56 0.88
C VAL A 177 30.24 11.91 0.01
N SER A 178 30.62 11.19 -1.06
CA SER A 178 29.68 10.55 -1.98
C SER A 178 28.87 9.43 -1.33
N GLU A 179 29.50 8.62 -0.48
CA GLU A 179 28.88 7.48 0.21
C GLU A 179 27.87 7.98 1.25
N PHE A 180 28.16 9.10 1.92
CA PHE A 180 27.22 9.75 2.83
C PHE A 180 25.98 10.29 2.09
N PHE A 181 26.17 10.92 0.93
CA PHE A 181 25.06 11.36 0.08
C PHE A 181 24.23 10.18 -0.42
N GLN A 182 24.86 9.08 -0.84
CA GLN A 182 24.15 7.88 -1.29
C GLN A 182 23.28 7.27 -0.18
N ALA A 183 23.78 7.17 1.05
CA ALA A 183 23.00 6.66 2.18
C ALA A 183 21.80 7.58 2.50
N THR A 184 22.01 8.90 2.43
CA THR A 184 20.94 9.89 2.67
C THR A 184 19.87 9.82 1.58
N GLU A 185 20.25 9.70 0.31
CA GLU A 185 19.32 9.50 -0.80
C GLU A 185 18.57 8.17 -0.69
N ALA A 186 19.26 7.08 -0.31
CA ALA A 186 18.64 5.78 -0.10
C ALA A 186 17.62 5.80 1.04
N ALA A 187 17.91 6.50 2.14
CA ALA A 187 16.98 6.71 3.25
C ALA A 187 15.77 7.57 2.86
N ALA A 188 15.93 8.54 1.94
CA ALA A 188 14.85 9.36 1.39
C ALA A 188 14.03 8.65 0.29
N ASN A 189 14.53 7.57 -0.29
CA ASN A 189 13.92 6.89 -1.44
C ASN A 189 12.45 6.45 -1.23
N PRO A 190 12.01 5.97 -0.05
CA PRO A 190 10.62 5.57 0.17
C PRO A 190 9.59 6.67 -0.08
N ILE A 191 9.83 7.91 0.39
CA ILE A 191 8.87 9.01 0.21
C ILE A 191 8.82 9.48 -1.23
N LEU A 192 9.97 9.48 -1.92
CA LEU A 192 10.05 9.80 -3.34
C LEU A 192 9.37 8.72 -4.18
N THR A 193 9.52 7.45 -3.81
CA THR A 193 8.82 6.32 -4.42
C THR A 193 7.31 6.51 -4.29
N VAL A 194 6.81 6.79 -3.08
CA VAL A 194 5.38 7.03 -2.86
C VAL A 194 4.90 8.25 -3.64
N ALA A 195 5.59 9.39 -3.55
CA ALA A 195 5.19 10.63 -4.24
C ALA A 195 5.15 10.47 -5.78
N ASN A 196 6.10 9.74 -6.36
CA ASN A 196 6.24 9.62 -7.81
C ASN A 196 5.50 8.41 -8.39
N GLU A 197 5.48 7.27 -7.71
CA GLU A 197 4.89 6.03 -8.22
C GLU A 197 3.43 5.84 -7.82
N LEU A 198 2.99 6.33 -6.64
CA LEU A 198 1.61 6.13 -6.19
C LEU A 198 0.60 6.77 -7.15
N PRO A 199 0.71 8.05 -7.56
CA PRO A 199 -0.31 8.68 -8.40
C PRO A 199 -0.54 7.97 -9.76
N PRO A 200 0.49 7.63 -10.56
CA PRO A 200 0.27 6.94 -11.83
C PRO A 200 -0.22 5.50 -11.64
N ARG A 201 0.28 4.76 -10.65
CA ARG A 201 -0.19 3.39 -10.35
C ARG A 201 -1.65 3.38 -9.91
N PHE A 202 -2.01 4.31 -9.04
CA PHE A 202 -3.36 4.47 -8.56
C PHE A 202 -4.33 4.81 -9.69
N ARG A 203 -3.97 5.77 -10.55
CA ARG A 203 -4.77 6.07 -11.75
C ARG A 203 -4.97 4.83 -12.61
N MET A 204 -3.89 4.10 -12.89
CA MET A 204 -3.97 2.92 -13.74
C MET A 204 -4.95 1.90 -13.17
N TRP A 205 -4.91 1.66 -11.86
CA TRP A 205 -5.87 0.81 -11.17
C TRP A 205 -7.31 1.34 -11.26
N VAL A 206 -7.56 2.62 -10.94
CA VAL A 206 -8.90 3.23 -11.02
C VAL A 206 -9.48 3.12 -12.44
N GLU A 207 -8.65 3.26 -13.47
CA GLU A 207 -9.05 3.10 -14.87
C GLU A 207 -9.41 1.65 -15.24
N THR A 208 -8.99 0.65 -14.46
CA THR A 208 -9.40 -0.75 -14.65
C THR A 208 -10.74 -1.11 -14.00
N LEU A 209 -11.26 -0.26 -13.11
CA LEU A 209 -12.47 -0.59 -12.37
C LEU A 209 -13.69 -0.75 -13.29
N SER A 210 -14.49 -1.77 -13.03
CA SER A 210 -15.70 -2.08 -13.77
C SER A 210 -16.83 -2.45 -12.82
N ILE A 211 -18.06 -2.23 -13.27
CA ILE A 211 -19.28 -2.58 -12.54
C ILE A 211 -19.36 -4.11 -12.44
N GLY A 212 -19.63 -4.61 -11.24
CA GLY A 212 -19.70 -6.05 -10.96
C GLY A 212 -21.11 -6.62 -10.94
N THR A 213 -22.16 -5.78 -10.96
CA THR A 213 -23.56 -6.22 -10.96
C THR A 213 -24.50 -5.28 -11.71
N ASP A 214 -25.59 -5.82 -12.22
CA ASP A 214 -26.71 -5.08 -12.81
C ASP A 214 -27.67 -4.51 -11.75
N ASP A 215 -27.48 -4.82 -10.48
CA ASP A 215 -28.35 -4.35 -9.38
C ASP A 215 -28.31 -2.83 -9.22
N ARG A 216 -29.49 -2.21 -9.02
CA ARG A 216 -29.65 -0.75 -8.79
C ARG A 216 -30.43 -0.48 -7.50
N PRO A 217 -29.89 -0.82 -6.33
CA PRO A 217 -30.63 -0.77 -5.07
C PRO A 217 -31.05 0.63 -4.64
N LEU A 218 -30.50 1.70 -5.23
CA LEU A 218 -30.84 3.09 -4.89
C LEU A 218 -31.75 3.76 -5.93
N ARG A 219 -32.30 3.00 -6.89
CA ARG A 219 -33.07 3.56 -8.01
C ARG A 219 -34.27 4.40 -7.56
N ASP A 220 -34.91 3.99 -6.48
CA ASP A 220 -36.12 4.64 -5.95
C ASP A 220 -35.80 5.86 -5.06
N ILE A 221 -34.53 6.01 -4.63
CA ILE A 221 -34.07 7.10 -3.78
C ILE A 221 -33.39 8.20 -4.61
N LEU A 222 -32.56 7.81 -5.58
CA LEU A 222 -31.74 8.73 -6.35
C LEU A 222 -32.57 9.41 -7.45
N ARG A 223 -33.02 10.63 -7.15
CA ARG A 223 -33.69 11.52 -8.09
C ARG A 223 -32.68 12.36 -8.87
N LYS A 224 -32.84 12.41 -10.21
CA LYS A 224 -31.86 12.96 -11.17
C LYS A 224 -31.71 14.48 -11.12
N ASP A 225 -32.67 15.17 -10.55
CA ASP A 225 -32.71 16.60 -10.25
C ASP A 225 -31.87 16.98 -9.02
N GLY A 226 -31.55 16.02 -8.16
CA GLY A 226 -30.65 16.22 -7.03
C GLY A 226 -29.20 16.45 -7.44
N GLN A 227 -28.42 16.96 -6.50
CA GLN A 227 -26.98 17.20 -6.62
C GLN A 227 -26.19 16.09 -5.91
N ILE A 228 -24.99 15.81 -6.40
CA ILE A 228 -24.11 14.79 -5.85
C ILE A 228 -22.77 15.41 -5.45
N LEU A 229 -22.36 15.15 -4.21
CA LEU A 229 -20.98 15.29 -3.77
C LEU A 229 -20.32 13.91 -3.78
N CYS A 230 -19.41 13.70 -4.73
CA CYS A 230 -18.78 12.42 -4.99
C CYS A 230 -17.34 12.40 -4.47
N PHE A 231 -17.09 11.56 -3.47
CA PHE A 231 -15.77 11.28 -2.90
C PHE A 231 -15.03 10.16 -3.65
N TYR A 232 -15.63 9.56 -4.69
CA TYR A 232 -15.00 8.48 -5.43
C TYR A 232 -14.61 8.90 -6.85
N TYR A 233 -13.73 8.12 -7.48
CA TYR A 233 -13.01 8.51 -8.70
C TYR A 233 -13.71 8.09 -10.01
N THR A 234 -14.80 7.35 -9.93
CA THR A 234 -15.48 6.75 -11.09
C THR A 234 -16.77 7.49 -11.44
N GLU A 235 -17.08 7.54 -12.72
CA GLU A 235 -18.31 8.09 -13.30
C GLU A 235 -19.56 7.20 -13.12
N PHE A 236 -19.50 6.14 -12.32
CA PHE A 236 -20.55 5.12 -12.29
C PHE A 236 -21.92 5.64 -11.86
N VAL A 237 -22.00 6.66 -11.02
CA VAL A 237 -23.30 7.24 -10.67
C VAL A 237 -24.00 7.86 -11.90
N GLU A 238 -23.24 8.37 -12.86
CA GLU A 238 -23.75 8.85 -14.14
C GLU A 238 -24.23 7.69 -15.01
N THR A 239 -23.41 6.65 -15.19
CA THR A 239 -23.71 5.56 -16.10
C THR A 239 -24.80 4.62 -15.56
N LEU A 240 -24.87 4.44 -14.23
CA LEU A 240 -25.81 3.54 -13.58
C LEU A 240 -27.18 4.18 -13.30
N TYR A 241 -27.19 5.45 -12.90
CA TYR A 241 -28.41 6.14 -12.46
C TYR A 241 -28.81 7.31 -13.36
N GLY A 242 -27.97 7.70 -14.33
CA GLY A 242 -28.29 8.72 -15.33
C GLY A 242 -28.29 10.14 -14.77
N PHE A 243 -27.43 10.43 -13.78
CA PHE A 243 -27.20 11.80 -13.32
C PHE A 243 -26.48 12.60 -14.41
N PRO A 244 -26.91 13.85 -14.67
CA PRO A 244 -26.13 14.78 -15.47
C PRO A 244 -24.77 15.06 -14.82
N GLU A 245 -23.72 15.18 -15.63
CA GLU A 245 -22.38 15.53 -15.14
C GLU A 245 -22.38 16.84 -14.34
N ASP A 246 -23.15 17.84 -14.79
CA ASP A 246 -23.26 19.15 -14.14
C ASP A 246 -23.87 19.09 -12.73
N ASN A 247 -24.53 17.98 -12.38
CA ASN A 247 -25.11 17.77 -11.05
C ASN A 247 -24.12 17.10 -10.09
N ILE A 248 -22.89 16.77 -10.53
CA ILE A 248 -21.94 15.99 -9.74
C ILE A 248 -20.66 16.79 -9.50
N CYS A 249 -20.31 16.94 -8.24
CA CYS A 249 -19.03 17.47 -7.81
C CYS A 249 -18.09 16.31 -7.43
N TYR A 250 -17.11 16.02 -8.29
CA TYR A 250 -16.03 15.07 -8.02
C TYR A 250 -14.90 15.76 -7.26
N ILE A 251 -14.90 15.69 -5.93
CA ILE A 251 -13.93 16.44 -5.10
C ILE A 251 -12.48 15.97 -5.29
N HIS A 252 -12.31 14.70 -5.69
CA HIS A 252 -11.01 14.07 -5.90
C HIS A 252 -10.69 13.87 -7.39
N GLY A 253 -11.48 14.46 -8.29
CA GLY A 253 -11.37 14.28 -9.73
C GLY A 253 -11.98 12.98 -10.24
N CYS A 254 -12.28 12.95 -11.53
CA CYS A 254 -12.87 11.79 -12.20
C CYS A 254 -11.86 11.11 -13.15
N ARG A 255 -11.89 9.78 -13.19
CA ARG A 255 -11.03 8.98 -14.09
C ARG A 255 -11.38 9.19 -15.57
N ARG A 256 -12.61 9.62 -15.88
CA ARG A 256 -13.11 9.77 -17.24
C ARG A 256 -12.24 10.73 -18.05
N LYS A 257 -11.78 10.26 -19.21
CA LYS A 257 -11.08 11.10 -20.17
C LYS A 257 -12.09 11.93 -20.97
N LYS A 258 -12.11 13.25 -20.73
CA LYS A 258 -12.87 14.19 -21.55
C LYS A 258 -12.14 14.44 -22.87
N LYS A 259 -12.89 14.43 -23.97
CA LYS A 259 -12.34 14.72 -25.31
C LYS A 259 -11.78 16.14 -25.32
N TYR A 260 -10.58 16.33 -25.87
CA TYR A 260 -9.87 17.62 -25.94
C TYR A 260 -9.37 18.22 -24.62
N PHE A 261 -9.64 17.61 -23.46
CA PHE A 261 -9.12 18.04 -22.17
C PHE A 261 -8.05 17.07 -21.65
N PRO A 262 -7.06 17.51 -20.86
CA PRO A 262 -6.16 16.60 -20.14
C PRO A 262 -6.94 15.68 -19.19
N LYS A 263 -6.33 14.57 -18.75
CA LYS A 263 -6.93 13.75 -17.69
C LYS A 263 -6.95 14.60 -16.41
N GLU A 264 -8.09 14.68 -15.73
CA GLU A 264 -8.20 15.33 -14.43
C GLU A 264 -7.26 14.62 -13.45
N ARG A 265 -6.53 15.35 -12.61
CA ARG A 265 -5.68 14.72 -11.57
C ARG A 265 -6.57 14.02 -10.54
N LEU A 266 -6.28 12.75 -10.24
CA LEU A 266 -6.92 12.08 -9.12
C LEU A 266 -6.21 12.50 -7.83
N ILE A 267 -6.97 12.99 -6.86
CA ILE A 267 -6.45 13.43 -5.57
C ILE A 267 -6.74 12.32 -4.56
N LEU A 268 -5.67 11.69 -4.07
CA LEU A 268 -5.72 10.75 -2.95
C LEU A 268 -5.62 11.57 -1.66
N GLY A 269 -6.75 11.77 -0.97
CA GLY A 269 -6.89 12.44 0.34
C GLY A 269 -5.71 13.30 0.83
N HIS A 270 -5.24 13.03 2.04
CA HIS A 270 -4.14 13.73 2.72
C HIS A 270 -2.76 13.35 2.20
N ILE A 271 -2.56 13.18 0.88
CA ILE A 271 -1.19 13.14 0.36
C ILE A 271 -0.49 14.42 0.80
N LEU A 272 0.54 14.26 1.63
CA LEU A 272 1.51 15.32 1.94
C LEU A 272 1.85 15.99 0.62
N HIS A 273 1.49 17.27 0.51
CA HIS A 273 1.81 18.07 -0.65
C HIS A 273 3.33 18.33 -0.62
N LEU A 274 4.11 17.30 -0.94
CA LEU A 274 5.56 17.35 -1.12
C LEU A 274 5.81 18.13 -2.40
N SER A 275 5.65 19.44 -2.25
CA SER A 275 6.09 20.43 -3.19
C SER A 275 7.61 20.37 -3.11
N VAL A 276 8.23 19.48 -3.88
CA VAL A 276 9.65 19.62 -4.18
C VAL A 276 9.74 20.91 -4.99
N GLN A 277 9.98 22.02 -4.28
CA GLN A 277 10.38 23.27 -4.91
C GLN A 277 11.66 22.95 -5.68
N LYS A 278 11.54 22.98 -7.01
CA LYS A 278 12.67 22.90 -7.94
C LYS A 278 13.65 24.04 -7.70
#